data_AF-A0A160M5Y5-F1
#
_entry.id   AF-A0A160M5Y5-F1
#
_cell.length_a   1.000
_cell.length_b   1.000
_cell.length_c   1.000
_cell.angle_alpha   90.00
_cell.angle_beta   90.00
_cell.angle_gamma   90.00
#
_symmetry.space_group_name_H-M   'P 1'
#
loop_
_entity.id
_entity.type
_entity.pdbx_description
1 polymer ?
#
loop_
_entity_poly.entity_id
_entity_poly.type
_entity_poly.pdbx_seq_one_letter_code
_entity_poly.pdbx_strand_id
1 'polypeptide(L)'
;MITSIHQLYNLAQSPKINEISLSLLCDFYDSYLNPYTFQYRVLDTSGDKPITFTVNLKFDKENFCHLLAIEKIVQRVKNSTELKQFKSLDGWNNVKNGTITIPSLRQKPTKKVFNNNKDKYVFFYILPKLLDN
;
A
#
# COMPACT_ATOMS: atom_id res chain seq x y z
N MET A 1 -8.26 -17.39 -6.58
CA MET A 1 -8.00 -16.47 -5.45
C MET A 1 -6.57 -16.69 -5.02
N ILE A 2 -5.78 -15.64 -4.88
CA ILE A 2 -4.39 -15.73 -4.44
C ILE A 2 -4.41 -15.90 -2.92
N THR A 3 -3.68 -16.89 -2.39
CA THR A 3 -3.80 -17.28 -0.98
C THR A 3 -2.52 -17.07 -0.18
N SER A 4 -1.40 -16.73 -0.82
CA SER A 4 -0.12 -16.51 -0.13
C SER A 4 0.67 -15.34 -0.71
N ILE A 5 1.51 -14.75 0.13
CA ILE A 5 2.39 -13.64 -0.23
C ILE A 5 3.42 -14.06 -1.30
N HIS A 6 3.86 -15.31 -1.29
CA HIS A 6 4.81 -15.84 -2.29
C HIS A 6 4.18 -15.96 -3.69
N GLN A 7 2.92 -16.40 -3.77
CA GLN A 7 2.19 -16.40 -5.04
C GLN A 7 2.00 -14.97 -5.57
N LEU A 8 1.66 -14.03 -4.68
CA LEU A 8 1.51 -12.63 -5.04
C LEU A 8 2.82 -12.02 -5.55
N TYR A 9 3.95 -12.33 -4.90
CA TYR A 9 5.29 -11.86 -5.33
C TYR A 9 5.64 -12.36 -6.73
N ASN A 10 5.33 -13.63 -7.04
CA ASN A 10 5.74 -14.30 -8.27
C ASN A 10 4.71 -14.23 -9.41
N LEU A 11 3.75 -13.30 -9.36
CA LEU A 11 2.79 -13.13 -10.44
C LEU A 11 3.47 -12.79 -11.76
N ALA A 12 3.10 -13.53 -12.81
CA ALA A 12 3.51 -13.27 -14.19
C ALA A 12 2.61 -12.24 -14.88
N GLN A 13 1.38 -12.07 -14.39
CA GLN A 13 0.39 -11.14 -14.92
C GLN A 13 -0.33 -10.43 -13.77
N SER A 14 -0.82 -9.21 -14.03
CA SER A 14 -1.58 -8.45 -13.04
C SER A 14 -2.85 -9.21 -12.61
N PRO A 15 -3.09 -9.35 -11.30
CA PRO A 15 -4.27 -10.05 -10.80
C PRO A 15 -5.52 -9.20 -10.97
N LYS A 16 -6.69 -9.83 -10.99
CA LYS A 16 -7.97 -9.13 -10.87
C LYS A 16 -8.21 -8.72 -9.41
N ILE A 17 -8.95 -7.64 -9.21
CA ILE A 17 -9.23 -7.12 -7.86
C ILE A 17 -9.96 -8.12 -6.94
N ASN A 18 -10.74 -9.04 -7.51
CA ASN A 18 -11.45 -10.09 -6.74
C ASN A 18 -10.57 -11.30 -6.42
N GLU A 19 -9.33 -11.33 -6.90
CA GLU A 19 -8.36 -12.40 -6.61
C GLU A 19 -7.45 -12.05 -5.44
N ILE A 20 -7.50 -10.81 -4.96
CA ILE A 20 -6.67 -10.26 -3.89
C ILE A 20 -7.56 -9.95 -2.68
N SER A 21 -7.06 -10.18 -1.47
CA SER A 21 -7.66 -9.68 -0.24
C SER A 21 -6.80 -8.55 0.34
N LEU A 22 -7.42 -7.68 1.16
CA LEU A 22 -6.68 -6.59 1.80
C LEU A 22 -5.71 -7.11 2.86
N SER A 23 -6.08 -8.20 3.56
CA SER A 23 -5.19 -8.89 4.50
C SER A 23 -3.96 -9.47 3.81
N LEU A 24 -4.11 -10.07 2.61
CA LEU A 24 -2.99 -10.55 1.82
C LEU A 24 -2.00 -9.43 1.48
N LEU A 25 -2.48 -8.25 1.11
CA LEU A 25 -1.62 -7.09 0.86
C LEU A 25 -0.92 -6.59 2.14
N CYS A 26 -1.60 -6.68 3.28
CA CYS A 26 -1.05 -6.34 4.59
C CYS A 26 0.12 -7.28 4.96
N ASP A 27 -0.09 -8.60 4.84
CA ASP A 27 0.95 -9.60 5.10
C ASP A 27 2.13 -9.48 4.13
N PHE A 28 1.84 -9.18 2.86
CA PHE A 28 2.85 -8.93 1.84
C PHE A 28 3.71 -7.71 2.21
N TYR A 29 3.08 -6.62 2.67
CA TYR A 29 3.77 -5.43 3.13
C TYR A 29 4.66 -5.71 4.37
N ASP A 30 4.12 -6.43 5.35
CA ASP A 30 4.83 -6.81 6.60
C ASP A 30 6.06 -7.69 6.32
N SER A 31 6.03 -8.45 5.22
CA SER A 31 7.10 -9.40 4.88
C SER A 31 8.14 -8.84 3.92
N TYR A 32 7.73 -8.09 2.89
CA TYR A 32 8.63 -7.70 1.79
C TYR A 32 9.03 -6.23 1.78
N LEU A 33 8.37 -5.38 2.59
CA LEU A 33 8.64 -3.94 2.58
C LEU A 33 9.00 -3.44 3.97
N ASN A 34 8.17 -3.71 4.99
CA ASN A 34 8.35 -3.15 6.33
C ASN A 34 9.68 -3.48 7.02
N PRO A 35 10.25 -4.70 6.92
CA PRO A 35 11.49 -5.03 7.62
C PRO A 35 12.73 -4.32 7.08
N TYR A 36 12.65 -3.74 5.87
CA TYR A 36 13.80 -3.26 5.13
C TYR A 36 13.88 -1.73 5.14
N THR A 37 15.12 -1.23 5.04
CA THR A 37 15.40 0.18 4.72
C THR A 37 16.09 0.20 3.36
N PHE A 38 15.42 0.74 2.35
CA PHE A 38 15.95 0.84 0.99
C PHE A 38 16.79 2.10 0.88
N GLN A 39 18.07 1.95 0.56
CA GLN A 39 19.03 3.05 0.56
C GLN A 39 19.47 3.38 -0.86
N TYR A 40 19.28 4.64 -1.25
CA TYR A 40 19.64 5.14 -2.57
C TYR A 40 20.70 6.23 -2.44
N ARG A 41 21.80 6.09 -3.17
CA ARG A 41 22.82 7.13 -3.29
C ARG A 41 22.52 7.95 -4.54
N VAL A 42 22.22 9.23 -4.34
CA VAL A 42 21.90 10.16 -5.42
C VAL A 42 23.09 11.06 -5.68
N LEU A 43 23.46 11.16 -6.96
CA LEU A 43 24.41 12.14 -7.46
C LEU A 43 23.62 13.26 -8.16
N ASP A 44 23.67 14.45 -7.59
CA ASP A 44 23.11 15.65 -8.21
C ASP A 44 24.23 16.42 -8.92
N THR A 45 24.15 16.46 -10.25
CA THR A 45 25.07 17.19 -11.13
C THR A 45 24.46 18.46 -11.71
N SER A 46 23.30 18.90 -11.21
CA SER A 46 22.58 20.06 -11.77
C SER A 46 23.20 21.41 -11.40
N GLY A 47 24.04 21.47 -10.37
CA GLY A 47 24.79 22.66 -9.95
C GLY A 47 26.27 22.66 -10.35
N ASP A 48 26.96 23.75 -10.07
CA ASP A 48 28.38 23.97 -10.41
C ASP A 48 29.35 22.95 -9.78
N LYS A 49 28.93 22.30 -8.69
CA LYS A 49 29.69 21.23 -8.01
C LYS A 49 28.78 20.03 -7.79
N PRO A 50 29.17 18.82 -8.23
CA PRO A 50 28.39 17.62 -7.96
C PRO A 50 28.23 17.37 -6.46
N ILE A 51 27.01 17.12 -6.00
CA ILE A 51 26.70 16.76 -4.61
C ILE A 51 26.24 15.32 -4.58
N THR A 52 26.73 14.56 -3.61
CA THR A 52 26.22 13.21 -3.35
C THR A 52 25.49 13.20 -2.02
N PHE A 53 24.29 12.64 -1.99
CA PHE A 53 23.54 12.41 -0.76
C PHE A 53 22.87 11.03 -0.78
N THR A 54 22.43 10.58 0.39
CA THR A 54 21.79 9.28 0.58
C THR A 54 20.34 9.48 1.00
N VAL A 55 19.43 8.78 0.31
CA VAL A 55 18.01 8.71 0.62
C VAL A 55 17.71 7.36 1.23
N ASN A 56 17.18 7.34 2.45
CA ASN A 56 16.70 6.14 3.11
C ASN A 56 15.18 6.09 3.04
N LEU A 57 14.63 5.06 2.40
CA LEU A 57 13.21 4.83 2.29
C LEU A 57 12.79 3.67 3.22
N LYS A 58 11.82 3.96 4.10
CA LYS A 58 11.24 2.99 5.03
C LYS A 58 9.75 2.84 4.78
N PHE A 59 9.24 1.65 5.08
CA PHE A 59 7.84 1.29 4.89
C PHE A 59 7.21 0.98 6.25
N ASP A 60 7.03 2.01 7.09
CA ASP A 60 6.40 1.86 8.40
C ASP A 60 4.93 1.44 8.29
N LYS A 61 4.46 0.57 9.19
CA LYS A 61 3.09 0.02 9.21
C LYS A 61 2.00 1.09 9.12
N GLU A 62 2.25 2.24 9.73
CA GLU A 62 1.36 3.40 9.71
C GLU A 62 1.05 3.91 8.29
N ASN A 63 1.99 3.74 7.36
CA ASN A 63 1.90 4.23 6.00
C ASN A 63 1.14 3.29 5.06
N PHE A 64 0.87 2.04 5.46
CA PHE A 64 0.18 1.05 4.63
C PHE A 64 -1.17 1.56 4.09
N CYS A 65 -2.01 2.07 4.99
CA CYS A 65 -3.34 2.57 4.62
C CYS A 65 -3.26 3.79 3.70
N HIS A 66 -2.24 4.64 3.88
CA HIS A 66 -1.99 5.80 3.05
C HIS A 66 -1.58 5.39 1.63
N LEU A 67 -0.67 4.42 1.51
CA LEU A 67 -0.21 3.87 0.23
C LEU A 67 -1.40 3.42 -0.64
N LEU A 68 -2.33 2.69 -0.02
CA LEU A 68 -3.55 2.16 -0.65
C LEU A 68 -4.72 3.17 -0.72
N ALA A 69 -4.52 4.41 -0.26
CA ALA A 69 -5.52 5.47 -0.23
C ALA A 69 -6.82 5.09 0.52
N ILE A 70 -6.73 4.25 1.56
CA ILE A 70 -7.88 3.74 2.31
C ILE A 70 -8.66 4.90 2.95
N GLU A 71 -7.99 5.80 3.67
CA GLU A 71 -8.61 7.00 4.26
C GLU A 71 -9.34 7.83 3.20
N LYS A 72 -8.69 8.09 2.06
CA LYS A 72 -9.26 8.89 0.96
C LYS A 72 -10.53 8.27 0.39
N ILE A 73 -10.61 6.94 0.32
CA ILE A 73 -11.78 6.22 -0.19
C ILE A 73 -13.01 6.44 0.70
N VAL A 74 -12.81 6.50 2.02
CA VAL A 74 -13.90 6.63 2.99
C VAL A 74 -14.13 8.07 3.48
N GLN A 75 -13.24 9.01 3.14
CA GLN A 75 -13.22 10.39 3.65
C GLN A 75 -14.54 11.14 3.52
N ARG A 76 -15.31 10.90 2.45
CA ARG A 76 -16.59 11.59 2.20
C ARG A 76 -17.79 10.98 2.91
N VAL A 77 -17.63 9.78 3.48
CA VAL A 77 -18.74 9.00 4.06
C VAL A 77 -18.55 8.74 5.55
N LYS A 78 -17.41 9.16 6.11
CA LYS A 78 -17.01 9.01 7.51
C LYS A 78 -16.68 10.36 8.10
N ASN A 79 -17.05 10.56 9.36
CA ASN A 79 -16.65 11.75 10.10
C ASN A 79 -15.18 11.65 10.57
N SER A 80 -14.63 12.75 11.08
CA SER A 80 -13.22 12.84 11.51
C SER A 80 -12.83 11.79 12.55
N THR A 81 -13.75 11.47 13.49
CA THR A 81 -13.53 10.46 14.52
C THR A 81 -13.45 9.06 13.92
N GLU A 82 -14.38 8.73 13.01
CA GLU A 82 -14.39 7.44 12.31
C GLU A 82 -13.17 7.30 11.38
N LEU A 83 -12.71 8.38 10.75
CA LEU A 83 -11.57 8.33 9.82
C LEU A 83 -10.27 7.86 10.46
N LYS A 84 -10.11 8.03 11.78
CA LYS A 84 -8.95 7.50 12.52
C LYS A 84 -8.82 5.98 12.35
N GLN A 85 -9.95 5.27 12.25
CA GLN A 85 -9.98 3.81 12.10
C GLN A 85 -9.47 3.33 10.73
N PHE A 86 -9.20 4.23 9.77
CA PHE A 86 -8.83 3.93 8.39
C PHE A 86 -7.42 4.41 8.01
N LYS A 87 -6.60 4.82 9.00
CA LYS A 87 -5.24 5.31 8.80
C LYS A 87 -4.31 4.93 9.93
N SER A 88 -3.00 5.12 9.73
CA SER A 88 -1.98 4.85 10.74
C SER A 88 -2.09 3.43 11.29
N LEU A 89 -1.70 3.20 12.55
CA LEU A 89 -1.76 1.88 13.18
C LEU A 89 -3.19 1.34 13.33
N ASP A 90 -4.19 2.19 13.59
CA ASP A 90 -5.57 1.76 13.72
C ASP A 90 -6.10 1.14 12.42
N GLY A 91 -5.85 1.83 11.29
CA GLY A 91 -6.17 1.32 9.96
C GLY A 91 -5.43 0.01 9.65
N TRP A 92 -4.14 -0.06 9.96
CA TRP A 92 -3.34 -1.28 9.80
C TRP A 92 -3.94 -2.46 10.56
N ASN A 93 -4.23 -2.28 11.86
CA ASN A 93 -4.81 -3.30 12.72
C ASN A 93 -6.20 -3.72 12.24
N ASN A 94 -7.02 -2.75 11.81
CA ASN A 94 -8.37 -3.03 11.28
C ASN A 94 -8.33 -3.79 9.96
N VAL A 95 -7.31 -3.62 9.12
CA VAL A 95 -7.10 -4.47 7.95
C VAL A 95 -6.67 -5.88 8.37
N LYS A 96 -5.69 -5.98 9.27
CA LYS A 96 -5.15 -7.26 9.74
C LYS A 96 -6.21 -8.13 10.41
N ASN A 97 -7.12 -7.51 11.17
CA ASN A 97 -8.22 -8.19 11.85
C ASN A 97 -9.45 -8.41 10.97
N GLY A 98 -9.44 -7.99 9.70
CA GLY A 98 -10.54 -8.18 8.76
C GLY A 98 -11.73 -7.21 8.92
N THR A 99 -11.62 -6.19 9.76
CA THR A 99 -12.62 -5.11 9.87
C THR A 99 -12.72 -4.28 8.59
N ILE A 100 -11.57 -3.96 7.98
CA ILE A 100 -11.50 -3.29 6.68
C ILE A 100 -11.17 -4.33 5.62
N THR A 101 -12.02 -4.43 4.60
CA THR A 101 -11.88 -5.38 3.50
C THR A 101 -12.13 -4.68 2.16
N ILE A 102 -11.66 -5.28 1.06
CA ILE A 102 -11.96 -4.75 -0.28
C ILE A 102 -13.48 -4.62 -0.52
N PRO A 103 -14.32 -5.61 -0.16
CA PRO A 103 -15.77 -5.46 -0.22
C PRO A 103 -16.33 -4.26 0.55
N SER A 104 -15.84 -4.00 1.77
CA SER A 104 -16.32 -2.85 2.56
C SER A 104 -15.89 -1.51 1.94
N LEU A 105 -14.72 -1.46 1.31
CA LEU A 105 -14.24 -0.27 0.59
C LEU A 105 -14.92 -0.05 -0.76
N ARG A 106 -15.55 -1.08 -1.34
CA ARG A 106 -16.20 -1.02 -2.67
C ARG A 106 -17.73 -0.87 -2.60
N GLN A 107 -18.26 -0.50 -1.44
CA GLN A 107 -19.70 -0.23 -1.26
C GLN A 107 -20.16 0.95 -2.14
N LYS A 108 -21.47 1.04 -2.41
CA LYS A 108 -22.06 2.07 -3.29
C LYS A 108 -21.54 3.49 -3.05
N PRO A 109 -21.46 4.02 -1.81
CA PRO A 109 -21.04 5.41 -1.60
C PRO A 109 -19.52 5.64 -1.78
N THR A 110 -18.69 4.59 -1.71
CA THR A 110 -17.22 4.67 -1.86
C THR A 110 -16.71 4.13 -3.20
N LYS A 111 -17.55 3.38 -3.94
CA LYS A 111 -17.20 2.62 -5.15
C LYS A 111 -16.48 3.44 -6.22
N LYS A 112 -16.93 4.68 -6.46
CA LYS A 112 -16.30 5.57 -7.46
C LYS A 112 -14.85 5.89 -7.06
N VAL A 113 -14.63 6.28 -5.81
CA VAL A 113 -13.29 6.64 -5.32
C VAL A 113 -12.40 5.40 -5.22
N PHE A 114 -12.95 4.26 -4.78
CA PHE A 114 -12.26 2.98 -4.80
C PHE A 114 -11.79 2.62 -6.21
N ASN A 115 -12.67 2.66 -7.21
CA ASN A 115 -12.31 2.33 -8.59
C ASN A 115 -11.18 3.21 -9.14
N ASN A 116 -11.18 4.51 -8.80
CA ASN A 116 -10.12 5.44 -9.19
C ASN A 116 -8.76 5.14 -8.53
N ASN A 117 -8.74 4.35 -7.45
CA ASN A 117 -7.52 3.98 -6.71
C ASN A 117 -7.23 2.47 -6.80
N LYS A 118 -8.03 1.71 -7.56
CA LYS A 118 -7.97 0.23 -7.62
C LYS A 118 -6.59 -0.28 -8.02
N ASP A 119 -5.91 0.45 -8.90
CA ASP A 119 -4.61 0.03 -9.44
C ASP A 119 -3.53 -0.03 -8.36
N LYS A 120 -3.65 0.77 -7.29
CA LYS A 120 -2.79 0.68 -6.11
C LYS A 120 -2.84 -0.68 -5.41
N TYR A 121 -3.97 -1.37 -5.49
CA TYR A 121 -4.17 -2.70 -4.92
C TYR A 121 -3.68 -3.78 -5.89
N VAL A 122 -4.00 -3.63 -7.18
CA VAL A 122 -3.67 -4.59 -8.24
C VAL A 122 -2.16 -4.67 -8.49
N PHE A 123 -1.46 -3.53 -8.49
CA PHE A 123 -0.03 -3.47 -8.77
C PHE A 123 0.84 -3.41 -7.52
N PHE A 124 0.25 -3.55 -6.32
CA PHE A 124 0.98 -3.46 -5.06
C PHE A 124 2.15 -4.44 -4.97
N TYR A 125 1.97 -5.63 -5.53
CA TYR A 125 2.98 -6.70 -5.54
C TYR A 125 4.26 -6.35 -6.30
N ILE A 126 4.22 -5.32 -7.14
CA ILE A 126 5.37 -4.86 -7.93
C ILE A 126 6.34 -4.04 -7.07
N LEU A 127 5.87 -3.44 -5.96
CA LEU A 127 6.66 -2.50 -5.15
C LEU A 127 8.03 -3.06 -4.72
N PRO A 128 8.16 -4.25 -4.12
CA PRO A 128 9.48 -4.76 -3.73
C PRO A 128 10.44 -4.89 -4.92
N LYS A 129 9.92 -5.33 -6.08
CA LYS A 129 10.72 -5.50 -7.31
C LYS A 129 11.21 -4.18 -7.89
N LEU A 130 10.50 -3.08 -7.64
CA LEU A 130 10.93 -1.74 -8.07
C LEU A 130 12.04 -1.20 -7.18
N LEU A 131 12.03 -1.55 -5.90
CA LEU A 131 12.93 -1.03 -4.89
C LEU A 131 14.29 -1.76 -4.84
N ASP A 132 14.33 -3.00 -5.34
CA ASP A 132 15.55 -3.80 -5.46
C ASP A 132 16.37 -3.50 -6.75
N ASN A 133 16.02 -2.46 -7.53
CA ASN A 133 16.76 -2.07 -8.74
C ASN A 133 17.82 -0.99 -8.49
#